data_AF-A0A836XCT7-F1
#
_entry.id   AF-A0A836XCT7-F1
#
_cell.length_a   1.000
_cell.length_b   1.000
_cell.length_c   1.000
_cell.angle_alpha   90.00
_cell.angle_beta   90.00
_cell.angle_gamma   90.00
#
_symmetry.space_group_name_H-M   'P 1'
#
loop_
_entity.id
_entity.type
_entity.pdbx_description
1 polymer ?
#
loop_
_entity_poly.entity_id
_entity_poly.type
_entity_poly.pdbx_seq_one_letter_code
_entity_poly.pdbx_strand_id
1 'polypeptide(L)'
;MERISRRWADFRRCRWPSDLFDDGERCRHFAALNEEHLSPPPGNRVVTFSHFLPRPELLPPVKHLRFKELPRLSGTLRLEAQLRAAGSSLHIFGHTHIPWDECIDGVRYLQNPLAYPHERKRRGQQEIRLVEVG
;
A
#
# COMPACT_ATOMS: atom_id res chain seq x y z
N MET A 1 -8.10 -11.06 -19.37
CA MET A 1 -8.37 -11.04 -17.91
C MET A 1 -8.47 -12.42 -17.28
N GLU A 2 -8.87 -13.46 -18.02
CA GLU A 2 -9.19 -14.81 -17.51
C GLU A 2 -8.03 -15.56 -16.81
N ARG A 3 -6.77 -15.23 -17.10
CA ARG A 3 -5.59 -15.95 -16.56
C ARG A 3 -5.18 -15.50 -15.15
N ILE A 4 -5.60 -14.30 -14.72
CA ILE A 4 -5.25 -13.74 -13.40
C ILE A 4 -6.20 -14.27 -12.33
N SER A 5 -7.51 -14.34 -12.60
CA SER A 5 -8.52 -14.72 -11.60
C SER A 5 -8.30 -16.12 -11.01
N ARG A 6 -7.80 -17.08 -11.79
CA ARG A 6 -7.48 -18.44 -11.30
C ARG A 6 -6.31 -18.50 -10.31
N ARG A 7 -5.45 -17.48 -10.27
CA ARG A 7 -4.26 -17.47 -9.37
C ARG A 7 -4.52 -16.81 -8.03
N TRP A 8 -5.48 -15.89 -7.93
CA TRP A 8 -5.72 -15.14 -6.70
C TRP A 8 -6.79 -15.80 -5.84
N ALA A 9 -6.50 -15.93 -4.55
CA ALA A 9 -7.43 -16.54 -3.60
C ALA A 9 -8.71 -15.72 -3.45
N ASP A 10 -8.63 -14.42 -3.68
CA ASP A 10 -9.72 -13.45 -3.50
C ASP A 10 -10.95 -13.84 -4.34
N PHE A 11 -10.76 -14.20 -5.62
CA PHE A 11 -11.86 -14.65 -6.50
C PHE A 11 -12.49 -15.99 -6.10
N ARG A 12 -11.91 -16.72 -5.15
CA ARG A 12 -12.43 -18.00 -4.64
C ARG A 12 -12.89 -17.96 -3.19
N ARG A 13 -12.29 -17.08 -2.38
CA ARG A 13 -12.45 -17.06 -0.92
C ARG A 13 -13.22 -15.84 -0.43
N CYS A 14 -13.15 -14.71 -1.13
CA CYS A 14 -13.94 -13.54 -0.78
C CYS A 14 -15.37 -13.72 -1.28
N ARG A 15 -16.33 -13.44 -0.41
CA ARG A 15 -17.75 -13.32 -0.77
C ARG A 15 -18.14 -11.86 -0.57
N TRP A 16 -18.69 -11.26 -1.61
CA TRP A 16 -19.07 -9.86 -1.61
C TRP A 16 -20.60 -9.73 -1.61
N PRO A 17 -21.14 -8.70 -0.95
CA PRO A 17 -22.54 -8.30 -1.11
C PRO A 17 -22.93 -8.14 -2.59
N SER A 18 -24.19 -8.42 -2.93
CA SER A 18 -24.69 -8.39 -4.31
C SER A 18 -24.68 -7.00 -4.94
N ASP A 19 -24.70 -5.95 -4.12
CA ASP A 19 -24.61 -4.54 -4.47
C ASP A 19 -23.15 -4.07 -4.69
N LEU A 20 -22.15 -4.94 -4.48
CA LEU A 20 -20.74 -4.70 -4.83
C LEU A 20 -20.31 -5.65 -5.96
N PHE A 21 -20.85 -5.39 -7.15
CA PHE A 21 -20.84 -6.29 -8.30
C PHE A 21 -19.44 -6.49 -8.88
N ASP A 22 -18.63 -5.43 -8.96
CA ASP A 22 -17.27 -5.48 -9.51
C ASP A 22 -16.18 -4.95 -8.55
N ASP A 23 -14.91 -5.20 -8.92
CA ASP A 23 -13.76 -4.76 -8.12
C ASP A 23 -13.67 -3.23 -8.02
N GLY A 24 -14.16 -2.50 -9.02
CA GLY A 24 -14.21 -1.04 -9.00
C GLY A 24 -15.18 -0.51 -7.94
N GLU A 25 -16.37 -1.09 -7.83
CA GLU A 25 -17.36 -0.79 -6.80
C GLU A 25 -16.83 -1.11 -5.41
N ARG A 26 -16.22 -2.29 -5.23
CA ARG A 26 -15.58 -2.67 -3.96
C ARG A 26 -14.50 -1.67 -3.57
N CYS A 27 -13.62 -1.30 -4.50
CA CYS A 27 -12.60 -0.30 -4.25
C CYS A 27 -13.19 1.07 -3.88
N ARG A 28 -14.26 1.52 -4.56
CA ARG A 28 -14.93 2.79 -4.24
C ARG A 28 -15.58 2.74 -2.86
N HIS A 29 -16.27 1.65 -2.54
CA HIS A 29 -16.91 1.44 -1.24
C HIS A 29 -15.91 1.58 -0.10
N PHE A 30 -14.79 0.84 -0.14
CA PHE A 30 -13.77 0.94 0.91
C PHE A 30 -13.04 2.29 0.92
N ALA A 31 -12.84 2.92 -0.23
CA ALA A 31 -12.26 4.26 -0.29
C ALA A 31 -13.18 5.30 0.36
N ALA A 32 -14.50 5.19 0.16
CA ALA A 32 -15.48 6.12 0.72
C ALA A 32 -15.50 6.10 2.26
N LEU A 33 -15.17 4.96 2.89
CA LEU A 33 -15.03 4.87 4.35
C LEU A 33 -13.98 5.82 4.94
N ASN A 34 -13.01 6.27 4.13
CA ASN A 34 -12.00 7.22 4.59
C ASN A 34 -12.46 8.68 4.50
N GLU A 35 -13.55 9.00 3.79
CA GLU A 35 -13.92 10.38 3.43
C GLU A 35 -14.09 11.29 4.66
N GLU A 36 -14.72 10.78 5.72
CA GLU A 36 -14.89 11.52 6.98
C GLU A 36 -13.58 11.82 7.72
N HIS A 37 -12.49 11.15 7.36
CA HIS A 37 -11.18 11.30 7.97
C HIS A 37 -10.20 12.12 7.12
N LEU A 38 -10.61 12.58 5.93
CA LEU A 38 -9.74 13.35 5.02
C LEU A 38 -9.59 14.83 5.42
N SER A 39 -10.28 15.30 6.46
CA SER A 39 -10.17 16.67 6.96
C SER A 39 -9.87 16.67 8.45
N PRO A 40 -8.67 16.20 8.86
CA PRO A 40 -8.29 16.20 10.26
C PRO A 40 -8.19 17.65 10.79
N PRO A 41 -8.35 17.86 12.11
CA PRO A 41 -8.19 19.17 12.72
C PRO A 41 -6.84 19.80 12.38
N PRO A 42 -6.79 21.12 12.12
CA PRO A 42 -5.55 21.81 11.78
C PRO A 42 -4.57 21.81 12.97
N GLY A 43 -3.28 21.96 12.66
CA GLY A 43 -2.22 22.07 13.67
C GLY A 43 -1.63 20.73 14.15
N ASN A 44 -2.25 19.60 13.80
CA ASN A 44 -1.72 18.28 14.09
C ASN A 44 -0.90 17.72 12.93
N ARG A 45 0.16 16.99 13.25
CA ARG A 45 0.89 16.19 12.26
C ARG A 45 0.01 15.01 11.84
N VAL A 46 -0.25 14.89 10.55
CA VAL A 46 -1.05 13.79 10.01
C VAL A 46 -0.13 12.68 9.50
N VAL A 47 -0.32 11.48 10.05
CA VAL A 47 0.31 10.24 9.59
C VAL A 47 -0.79 9.37 9.00
N THR A 48 -0.58 8.90 7.77
CA THR A 48 -1.50 7.98 7.11
C THR A 48 -0.83 6.63 6.92
N PHE A 49 -1.62 5.57 6.77
CA PHE A 49 -1.09 4.25 6.49
C PHE A 49 -2.00 3.46 5.58
N SER A 50 -1.41 2.52 4.84
CA SER A 50 -2.14 1.54 4.07
C SER A 50 -1.31 0.27 3.93
N HIS A 51 -1.94 -0.86 3.58
CA HIS A 51 -1.14 -2.05 3.29
C HIS A 51 -0.46 -1.95 1.91
N PHE A 52 -1.14 -1.36 0.94
CA PHE A 52 -0.72 -1.28 -0.47
C PHE A 52 0.00 0.03 -0.77
N LEU A 53 0.62 0.13 -1.94
CA LEU A 53 1.40 1.29 -2.34
C LEU A 53 0.49 2.42 -2.82
N PRO A 54 0.72 3.66 -2.35
CA PRO A 54 -0.01 4.82 -2.87
C PRO A 54 0.50 5.26 -4.25
N ARG A 55 1.75 4.94 -4.58
CA ARG A 55 2.47 5.44 -5.76
C ARG A 55 3.26 4.33 -6.45
N PRO A 56 3.23 4.24 -7.80
CA PRO A 56 4.05 3.30 -8.55
C PRO A 56 5.56 3.54 -8.41
N GLU A 57 5.98 4.79 -8.15
CA GLU A 57 7.39 5.16 -8.00
C GLU A 57 8.04 4.56 -6.74
N LEU A 58 7.22 4.15 -5.75
CA LEU A 58 7.67 3.49 -4.52
C LEU A 58 8.03 1.99 -4.74
N LEU A 59 8.34 1.63 -5.98
CA LEU A 59 8.81 0.34 -6.40
C LEU A 59 10.06 0.49 -7.26
N PRO A 60 11.02 -0.45 -7.15
CA PRO A 60 12.09 -0.53 -8.14
C PRO A 60 11.53 -0.70 -9.55
N PRO A 61 12.22 -0.18 -10.59
CA PRO A 61 11.85 -0.43 -11.97
C PRO A 61 11.64 -1.92 -12.26
N VAL A 62 10.62 -2.25 -13.07
CA VAL A 62 10.17 -3.64 -13.34
C VAL A 62 11.32 -4.58 -13.72
N LYS A 63 12.35 -4.09 -14.40
CA LYS A 63 13.55 -4.87 -14.77
C LYS A 63 14.27 -5.47 -13.55
N HIS A 64 14.21 -4.82 -12.39
CA HIS A 64 14.82 -5.27 -11.14
C HIS A 64 13.88 -6.14 -10.27
N LEU A 65 12.58 -6.18 -10.58
CA LEU A 65 11.64 -6.98 -9.80
C LEU A 65 11.74 -8.47 -10.14
N ARG A 66 11.72 -9.34 -9.13
CA ARG A 66 11.63 -10.80 -9.35
C ARG A 66 10.28 -11.20 -9.92
N PHE A 67 9.20 -10.57 -9.45
CA PHE A 67 7.84 -10.77 -9.93
C PHE A 67 7.45 -9.56 -10.80
N LYS A 68 7.33 -9.77 -12.12
CA LYS A 68 7.18 -8.66 -13.09
C LYS A 68 5.79 -8.03 -13.06
N GLU A 69 4.80 -8.79 -12.62
CA GLU A 69 3.42 -8.34 -12.50
C GLU A 69 3.16 -7.59 -11.17
N LEU A 70 4.13 -7.53 -10.26
CA LEU A 70 4.00 -6.88 -8.95
C LEU A 70 3.35 -5.48 -9.02
N PRO A 71 3.76 -4.56 -9.92
CA PRO A 71 3.17 -3.21 -9.94
C PRO A 71 1.67 -3.20 -10.22
N ARG A 72 1.14 -4.19 -10.94
CA ARG A 72 -0.29 -4.29 -11.29
C ARG A 72 -1.17 -4.66 -10.09
N LEU A 73 -0.55 -5.13 -9.01
CA LEU A 73 -1.20 -5.76 -7.87
C LEU A 73 -0.83 -5.09 -6.54
N SER A 74 0.05 -4.09 -6.60
CA SER A 74 0.69 -3.55 -5.39
C SER A 74 0.04 -2.31 -4.85
N GLY A 75 -0.83 -1.62 -5.60
CA GLY A 75 -1.22 -0.27 -5.23
C GLY A 75 -2.30 0.37 -6.09
N THR A 76 -2.67 1.59 -5.71
CA THR A 76 -3.65 2.42 -6.41
C THR A 76 -3.40 3.90 -6.12
N LEU A 77 -3.52 4.76 -7.14
CA LEU A 77 -3.38 6.21 -7.00
C LEU A 77 -4.49 6.85 -6.14
N ARG A 78 -5.58 6.12 -5.84
CA ARG A 78 -6.62 6.61 -4.92
C ARG A 78 -6.07 6.83 -3.51
N LEU A 79 -5.13 6.00 -3.06
CA LEU A 79 -4.49 6.14 -1.76
C LEU A 79 -3.65 7.42 -1.70
N GLU A 80 -2.92 7.72 -2.78
CA GLU A 80 -2.19 8.99 -2.91
C GLU A 80 -3.13 10.20 -2.87
N ALA A 81 -4.25 10.16 -3.59
CA ALA A 81 -5.21 11.26 -3.54
C ALA A 81 -5.76 11.48 -2.12
N GLN A 82 -6.09 10.41 -1.40
CA GLN A 82 -6.63 10.50 -0.04
C GLN A 82 -5.61 10.98 0.99
N LEU A 83 -4.36 10.47 0.96
CA LEU A 83 -3.35 10.95 1.90
C LEU A 83 -2.99 12.42 1.68
N ARG A 84 -3.08 12.91 0.44
CA ARG A 84 -2.88 14.33 0.11
C ARG A 84 -4.03 15.19 0.61
N ALA A 85 -5.26 14.76 0.40
CA ALA A 85 -6.45 15.43 0.93
C ALA A 85 -6.38 15.54 2.46
N ALA A 86 -5.95 14.48 3.13
CA ALA A 86 -5.74 14.46 4.58
C ALA A 86 -4.57 15.33 5.08
N GLY A 87 -3.77 15.93 4.20
CA GLY A 87 -2.61 16.73 4.61
C GLY A 87 -1.51 15.89 5.26
N SER A 88 -1.34 14.64 4.84
CA SER A 88 -0.34 13.74 5.43
C SER A 88 1.08 14.27 5.27
N SER A 89 1.91 14.11 6.30
CA SER A 89 3.35 14.37 6.28
C SER A 89 4.18 13.08 6.15
N LEU A 90 3.57 11.94 6.47
CA LEU A 90 4.17 10.62 6.47
C LEU A 90 3.12 9.59 6.10
N HIS A 91 3.41 8.78 5.08
CA HIS A 91 2.62 7.62 4.71
C HIS A 91 3.40 6.32 4.96
N ILE A 92 2.85 5.46 5.81
CA ILE A 92 3.42 4.14 6.10
C ILE A 92 2.72 3.08 5.23
N PHE A 93 3.50 2.30 4.49
CA PHE A 93 2.95 1.29 3.57
C PHE A 93 3.68 -0.06 3.64
N GLY A 94 3.17 -1.05 2.91
CA GLY A 94 3.67 -2.42 2.97
C GLY A 94 3.47 -3.23 1.68
N HIS A 95 3.03 -4.48 1.84
CA HIS A 95 2.70 -5.43 0.77
C HIS A 95 3.90 -5.99 -0.01
N THR A 96 4.77 -5.15 -0.58
CA THR A 96 5.78 -5.59 -1.57
C THR A 96 6.99 -6.29 -0.95
N HIS A 97 7.10 -6.23 0.38
CA HIS A 97 8.26 -6.67 1.14
C HIS A 97 9.56 -5.95 0.75
N ILE A 98 9.57 -4.89 -0.07
CA ILE A 98 10.78 -4.14 -0.46
C ILE A 98 10.93 -2.94 0.50
N PRO A 99 12.04 -2.78 1.24
CA PRO A 99 12.19 -1.63 2.12
C PRO A 99 12.25 -0.35 1.30
N TRP A 100 11.60 0.69 1.79
CA TRP A 100 11.53 1.99 1.12
C TRP A 100 11.50 3.11 2.15
N ASP A 101 12.23 4.18 1.90
CA ASP A 101 12.20 5.40 2.71
C ASP A 101 12.58 6.57 1.81
N GLU A 102 11.59 7.37 1.42
CA GLU A 102 11.77 8.45 0.45
C GLU A 102 10.80 9.58 0.70
N CYS A 103 11.21 10.82 0.46
CA CYS A 103 10.32 11.98 0.53
C CYS A 103 9.97 12.43 -0.89
N ILE A 104 8.66 12.52 -1.20
CA ILE A 104 8.18 12.96 -2.50
C ILE A 104 7.07 13.99 -2.31
N ASP A 105 7.25 15.17 -2.89
CA ASP A 105 6.32 16.31 -2.81
C ASP A 105 5.94 16.66 -1.35
N GLY A 106 6.89 16.59 -0.41
CA GLY A 106 6.66 16.93 1.00
C GLY A 106 6.02 15.83 1.86
N VAL A 107 5.76 14.64 1.31
CA VAL A 107 5.33 13.45 2.08
C VAL A 107 6.49 12.46 2.17
N ARG A 108 6.83 12.02 3.38
CA ARG A 108 7.72 10.86 3.57
C ARG A 108 6.93 9.57 3.38
N TYR A 109 7.41 8.67 2.54
CA TYR A 109 6.85 7.34 2.31
C TYR A 109 7.78 6.30 2.93
N LEU A 110 7.27 5.54 3.90
CA LEU A 110 8.06 4.56 4.64
C LEU A 110 7.45 3.17 4.54
N GLN A 111 8.26 2.21 4.11
CA GLN A 111 7.97 0.79 4.17
C GLN A 111 9.15 0.07 4.85
N ASN A 112 8.90 -0.50 6.02
CA ASN A 112 9.87 -1.27 6.80
C ASN A 112 9.35 -2.70 7.03
N PRO A 113 9.42 -3.58 6.01
CA PRO A 113 8.72 -4.85 6.04
C PRO A 113 9.54 -5.90 6.80
N LEU A 114 8.87 -6.68 7.66
CA LEU A 114 9.48 -7.86 8.25
C LEU A 114 9.75 -8.95 7.20
N ALA A 115 8.89 -9.09 6.20
CA ALA A 115 8.98 -10.09 5.13
C ALA A 115 9.00 -11.56 5.62
N TYR A 116 9.11 -12.54 4.71
CA TYR A 116 9.18 -13.96 5.08
C TYR A 116 10.54 -14.35 5.69
N PRO A 117 10.62 -15.45 6.49
CA PRO A 117 11.88 -15.89 7.10
C PRO A 117 13.05 -16.05 6.12
N HIS A 118 12.78 -16.56 4.90
CA HIS A 118 13.82 -16.74 3.89
C HIS A 118 14.26 -15.41 3.24
N GLU A 119 13.39 -14.41 3.18
CA GLU A 119 13.71 -13.05 2.69
C GLU A 119 14.52 -12.28 3.74
N ARG A 120 14.13 -12.41 5.01
CA ARG A 120 14.85 -11.91 6.19
C ARG A 120 16.31 -12.36 6.23
N LYS A 121 16.53 -13.67 6.07
CA LYS A 121 17.89 -14.26 6.01
C LYS A 121 18.73 -13.63 4.90
N ARG A 122 18.16 -13.42 3.71
CA ARG A 122 18.88 -12.79 2.58
C ARG A 122 19.26 -11.34 2.83
N ARG A 123 18.51 -10.63 3.68
CA ARG A 123 18.75 -9.23 4.03
C ARG A 123 19.60 -9.03 5.28
N GLY A 124 19.91 -10.10 6.01
CA GLY A 124 20.56 -10.01 7.31
C GLY A 124 19.67 -9.41 8.41
N GLN A 125 18.34 -9.40 8.23
CA GLN A 125 17.39 -8.89 9.23
C GLN A 125 16.65 -10.06 9.89
N GLN A 126 17.18 -10.59 10.99
CA GLN A 126 16.55 -11.74 11.65
C GLN A 126 15.34 -11.36 12.52
N GLU A 127 15.38 -10.16 13.11
CA GLU A 127 14.39 -9.67 14.05
C GLU A 127 13.59 -8.46 13.51
N ILE A 128 12.55 -8.08 14.25
CA ILE A 128 11.81 -6.86 13.99
C ILE A 128 12.75 -5.68 14.20
N ARG A 129 12.92 -4.86 13.15
CA ARG A 129 13.66 -3.61 13.24
C ARG A 129 12.64 -2.50 13.43
N LEU A 130 12.65 -1.83 14.56
CA LEU A 130 11.84 -0.63 14.75
C LEU A 130 12.48 0.55 13.99
N VAL A 131 11.64 1.46 13.50
CA VAL A 131 12.07 2.68 12.81
C VAL A 131 11.42 3.86 13.50
N GLU A 132 12.24 4.82 13.91
CA GLU A 132 11.76 6.09 14.44
C GLU A 132 11.28 6.98 13.28
N VAL A 133 10.09 7.54 13.47
CA VAL A 133 9.41 8.33 12.43
C VAL A 133 9.33 9.82 12.76
N GLY A 134 10.04 10.24 13.80
CA GLY A 134 10.06 11.61 14.34
C GLY A 134 8.81 11.96 15.13
#